data_AF-A0A838VSX9-F1
#
_entry.id   AF-A0A838VSX9-F1
#
_cell.length_a   1.000
_cell.length_b   1.000
_cell.length_c   1.000
_cell.angle_alpha   90.00
_cell.angle_beta   90.00
_cell.angle_gamma   90.00
#
_symmetry.space_group_name_H-M   'P 1'
#
loop_
_entity.id
_entity.type
_entity.pdbx_description
1 polymer ?
#
loop_
_entity_poly.entity_id
_entity_poly.type
_entity_poly.pdbx_seq_one_letter_code
_entity_poly.pdbx_strand_id
1 'polypeptide(L)'
;MKNINKKLFIGFFLVVQVFLIFFHIHKQSSFTTLSYQKQKYEKRKNELIDLKQQLKQALYTAQNLSSIKQFALNTLHMKEIKLSQIKAMPT
;
A
#
# COMPACT_ATOMS: atom_id res chain seq x y z
N MET A 1 -62.14 -9.44 -5.28
CA MET A 1 -61.09 -8.55 -4.73
C MET A 1 -61.44 -8.19 -3.29
N LYS A 2 -60.71 -8.72 -2.32
CA LYS A 2 -60.98 -8.50 -0.89
C LYS A 2 -60.62 -7.04 -0.57
N ASN A 3 -61.58 -6.25 -0.07
CA ASN A 3 -61.33 -4.89 0.40
C ASN A 3 -60.38 -4.95 1.60
N ILE A 4 -59.08 -4.80 1.34
CA ILE A 4 -58.07 -4.67 2.39
C ILE A 4 -58.44 -3.43 3.19
N ASN A 5 -58.64 -3.60 4.50
CA ASN A 5 -58.95 -2.49 5.41
C ASN A 5 -57.88 -1.40 5.23
N LYS A 6 -58.29 -0.20 4.80
CA LYS A 6 -57.37 0.91 4.46
C LYS A 6 -56.36 1.19 5.57
N LYS A 7 -56.77 1.06 6.84
CA LYS A 7 -55.91 1.21 8.02
C LYS A 7 -54.78 0.16 8.08
N LEU A 8 -55.09 -1.09 7.74
CA LEU A 8 -54.11 -2.18 7.71
C LEU A 8 -53.11 -1.99 6.56
N PHE A 9 -53.59 -1.52 5.40
CA PHE A 9 -52.71 -1.19 4.28
C PHE A 9 -51.75 -0.05 4.62
N ILE A 10 -52.24 1.04 5.24
CA ILE A 10 -51.42 2.18 5.65
C ILE A 10 -50.39 1.74 6.71
N GLY A 11 -50.81 0.97 7.71
CA GLY A 11 -49.90 0.43 8.72
C GLY A 11 -48.81 -0.46 8.11
N PHE A 12 -49.18 -1.38 7.22
CA PHE A 12 -48.23 -2.23 6.50
C PHE A 12 -47.27 -1.40 5.64
N PHE A 13 -47.78 -0.41 4.92
CA PHE A 13 -46.96 0.47 4.08
C PHE A 13 -45.90 1.21 4.90
N LEU A 14 -46.28 1.78 6.04
CA LEU A 14 -45.33 2.46 6.93
C LEU A 14 -44.25 1.52 7.46
N VAL A 15 -44.63 0.30 7.86
CA VAL A 15 -43.67 -0.72 8.34
C VAL A 15 -42.68 -1.08 7.23
N VAL A 16 -43.17 -1.34 6.01
CA VAL A 16 -42.31 -1.64 4.86
C VAL A 16 -41.35 -0.48 4.57
N GLN A 17 -41.82 0.77 4.64
CA GLN A 17 -40.95 1.93 4.43
C GLN A 17 -39.83 2.02 5.46
N VAL A 18 -40.12 1.80 6.74
CA VAL A 18 -39.10 1.76 7.80
C VAL A 18 -38.08 0.65 7.54
N PHE A 19 -38.54 -0.54 7.15
CA PHE A 19 -37.65 -1.64 6.77
C PHE A 19 -36.76 -1.31 5.57
N LEU A 20 -37.31 -0.67 4.53
CA LEU A 20 -36.54 -0.26 3.35
C LEU A 20 -35.47 0.77 3.70
N ILE A 21 -35.80 1.77 4.52
CA ILE A 21 -34.84 2.77 4.98
C ILE A 21 -33.72 2.10 5.79
N PHE A 22 -34.08 1.24 6.75
CA PHE A 22 -33.11 0.50 7.55
C PHE A 22 -32.19 -0.35 6.66
N PHE A 23 -32.76 -1.10 5.72
CA PHE A 23 -31.99 -1.95 4.81
C PHE A 23 -31.04 -1.13 3.93
N HIS A 24 -31.50 0.02 3.43
CA HIS A 24 -30.69 0.92 2.63
C HIS A 24 -29.49 1.45 3.43
N ILE A 25 -29.72 1.92 4.66
CA ILE A 25 -28.66 2.43 5.54
C ILE A 25 -27.67 1.31 5.90
N HIS A 26 -28.16 0.13 6.27
CA HIS A 26 -27.32 -1.01 6.62
C HIS A 26 -26.42 -1.43 5.46
N LYS A 27 -26.99 -1.52 4.24
CA LYS A 27 -26.23 -1.84 3.03
C LYS A 27 -25.19 -0.77 2.72
N GLN A 28 -25.56 0.51 2.83
CA GLN A 28 -24.64 1.62 2.58
C GLN A 28 -23.47 1.64 3.59
N SER A 29 -23.76 1.41 4.87
CA SER A 29 -22.72 1.33 5.91
C SER A 29 -21.75 0.17 5.67
N SER A 30 -22.28 -0.99 5.32
CA SER A 30 -21.47 -2.18 4.96
C SER A 30 -20.60 -1.91 3.74
N PHE A 31 -21.15 -1.26 2.72
CA PHE A 31 -20.41 -0.91 1.51
C PHE A 31 -19.29 0.09 1.78
N THR A 32 -19.55 1.14 2.56
CA THR A 32 -18.51 2.11 2.96
C THR A 32 -17.39 1.42 3.73
N THR A 33 -17.73 0.52 4.65
CA THR A 33 -16.74 -0.24 5.44
C THR A 33 -15.86 -1.11 4.54
N LEU A 34 -16.47 -1.87 3.64
CA LEU A 34 -15.75 -2.71 2.69
C LEU A 34 -14.87 -1.89 1.74
N SER A 35 -15.36 -0.74 1.28
CA SER A 35 -14.60 0.19 0.44
C SER A 35 -13.36 0.71 1.18
N TYR A 36 -13.52 1.12 2.44
CA TYR A 36 -12.39 1.57 3.26
C TYR A 36 -11.36 0.47 3.49
N GLN A 37 -11.82 -0.74 3.80
CA GLN A 37 -10.93 -1.90 3.96
C GLN A 37 -10.17 -2.20 2.67
N LYS A 38 -10.85 -2.19 1.52
CA LYS A 38 -10.23 -2.37 0.21
C LYS A 38 -9.15 -1.31 -0.03
N GLN A 39 -9.45 -0.04 0.21
CA GLN A 39 -8.48 1.06 0.04
C GLN A 39 -7.27 0.88 0.96
N LYS A 40 -7.48 0.46 2.21
CA LYS A 40 -6.40 0.16 3.15
C LYS A 40 -5.50 -0.98 2.65
N TYR A 41 -6.08 -2.05 2.09
CA TYR A 41 -5.31 -3.16 1.54
C TYR A 41 -4.55 -2.78 0.28
N GLU A 42 -5.15 -2.03 -0.63
CA GLU A 42 -4.45 -1.51 -1.82
C GLU A 42 -3.28 -0.60 -1.43
N LYS A 43 -3.46 0.28 -0.43
CA LYS A 43 -2.37 1.11 0.08
C LYS A 43 -1.21 0.27 0.60
N ARG A 44 -1.48 -0.73 1.45
CA ARG A 44 -0.44 -1.64 1.98
C ARG A 44 0.25 -2.44 0.89
N LYS A 45 -0.50 -2.89 -0.11
CA LYS A 45 0.06 -3.60 -1.27
C LYS A 45 1.03 -2.70 -2.03
N ASN A 46 0.67 -1.45 -2.28
CA ASN A 46 1.54 -0.49 -2.96
C ASN A 46 2.79 -0.18 -2.14
N GLU A 47 2.66 0.02 -0.83
CA GLU A 47 3.80 0.20 0.08
C GLU A 47 4.80 -0.98 0.03
N LEU A 48 4.28 -2.21 -0.01
CA LEU A 48 5.11 -3.42 -0.14
C LEU A 48 5.79 -3.53 -1.50
N ILE A 49 5.12 -3.12 -2.59
CA ILE A 49 5.70 -3.09 -3.93
C ILE A 49 6.85 -2.08 -3.98
N ASP A 50 6.65 -0.88 -3.43
CA ASP A 50 7.67 0.15 -3.37
C ASP A 50 8.87 -0.32 -2.54
N LEU A 51 8.64 -0.91 -1.37
CA LEU A 51 9.69 -1.45 -0.53
C LEU A 51 10.48 -2.56 -1.23
N LYS A 52 9.79 -3.46 -1.94
CA LYS A 52 10.44 -4.48 -2.77
C LYS A 52 11.33 -3.85 -3.84
N GLN A 53 10.87 -2.80 -4.51
CA GLN A 53 11.64 -2.12 -5.55
C GLN A 53 12.86 -1.40 -4.97
N GLN A 54 12.71 -0.74 -3.82
CA GLN A 54 13.82 -0.11 -3.10
C GLN A 54 14.89 -1.14 -2.68
N LEU A 55 14.47 -2.26 -2.09
CA LEU A 55 15.38 -3.34 -1.72
C LEU A 55 16.09 -3.95 -2.92
N LYS A 56 15.36 -4.14 -4.04
CA LYS A 56 15.94 -4.63 -5.29
C LYS A 56 17.01 -3.66 -5.81
N GLN A 57 16.72 -2.35 -5.78
CA GLN A 57 17.68 -1.33 -6.18
C GLN A 57 18.91 -1.32 -5.26
N ALA A 58 18.71 -1.36 -3.94
CA ALA A 58 19.80 -1.41 -2.97
C ALA A 58 20.71 -2.64 -3.18
N LEU A 59 20.11 -3.79 -3.48
CA LEU A 59 20.83 -5.02 -3.78
C LEU A 59 21.67 -4.88 -5.07
N TYR A 60 21.11 -4.33 -6.15
CA TYR A 60 21.87 -4.08 -7.36
C TYR A 60 22.99 -3.06 -7.16
N THR A 61 22.74 -1.98 -6.42
CA THR A 61 23.78 -0.99 -6.08
C THR A 61 24.91 -1.64 -5.28
N ALA A 62 24.60 -2.47 -4.29
CA ALA A 62 25.60 -3.18 -3.50
C ALA A 62 26.43 -4.16 -4.34
N GLN A 63 25.79 -4.93 -5.24
CA GLN A 63 26.48 -5.82 -6.17
C GLN A 63 27.37 -5.03 -7.14
N ASN A 64 26.89 -3.90 -7.66
CA ASN A 64 27.65 -3.03 -8.55
C ASN A 64 28.85 -2.37 -7.85
N LEU A 65 28.75 -2.04 -6.56
CA LEU A 65 29.88 -1.45 -5.82
C LEU A 65 31.04 -2.45 -5.70
N SER A 66 30.74 -3.74 -5.52
CA SER A 66 31.74 -4.81 -5.57
C SER A 66 32.37 -4.95 -6.96
N SER A 67 31.56 -4.92 -8.03
CA SER A 67 32.08 -5.04 -9.39
C SER A 67 32.88 -3.81 -9.82
N ILE A 68 32.46 -2.61 -9.43
CA ILE A 68 33.21 -1.35 -9.66
C ILE A 68 34.54 -1.37 -8.92
N LYS A 69 34.56 -1.82 -7.65
CA LYS A 69 35.81 -1.95 -6.88
C LYS A 69 36.75 -2.96 -7.55
N GLN A 70 36.24 -4.11 -7.99
CA GLN A 70 37.04 -5.10 -8.70
C GLN A 70 37.54 -4.58 -10.05
N PHE A 71 36.73 -3.84 -10.80
CA PHE A 71 37.15 -3.21 -12.05
C PHE A 71 38.23 -2.15 -11.84
N ALA A 72 38.10 -1.31 -10.81
CA ALA A 72 39.10 -0.31 -10.46
C ALA A 72 40.45 -0.94 -10.07
N LEU A 73 40.42 -2.04 -9.30
CA LEU A 73 41.62 -2.77 -8.89
C LEU A 73 42.26 -3.54 -10.06
N ASN A 74 41.45 -4.21 -10.88
CA ASN A 74 41.95 -5.16 -11.89
C ASN A 74 42.23 -4.52 -13.25
N THR A 75 41.42 -3.54 -13.67
CA THR A 75 41.50 -2.93 -15.01
C THR A 75 42.19 -1.56 -14.96
N LEU A 76 41.92 -0.77 -13.93
CA LEU A 76 42.54 0.55 -13.75
C LEU A 76 43.81 0.50 -12.87
N HIS A 77 44.22 -0.68 -12.41
CA HIS A 77 45.38 -0.90 -11.54
C HIS A 77 45.40 0.01 -10.29
N MET A 78 44.24 0.47 -9.82
CA MET A 78 44.17 1.28 -8.62
C MET A 78 44.55 0.43 -7.41
N LYS A 79 45.34 0.98 -6.49
CA LYS A 79 45.69 0.32 -5.23
C LYS A 79 44.75 0.79 -4.12
N GLU A 80 44.33 -0.13 -3.26
CA GLU A 80 43.51 0.19 -2.10
C GLU A 80 44.37 0.96 -1.08
N ILE A 81 44.19 2.27 -0.98
CA ILE A 81 44.91 3.13 -0.04
C ILE A 81 44.22 3.00 1.32
N LYS A 82 44.94 2.50 2.33
CA LYS A 82 44.43 2.50 3.70
C LYS A 82 44.60 3.90 4.29
N LEU A 83 43.60 4.39 5.03
CA LEU A 83 43.63 5.71 5.70
C LEU A 83 44.89 5.92 6.57
N SER A 84 45.50 4.85 7.08
CA SER A 84 46.76 4.87 7.82
C SER A 84 47.99 5.25 6.99
N GLN A 85 47.88 5.27 5.66
CA GLN A 85 48.96 5.60 4.72
C GLN A 85 48.88 7.03 4.19
N ILE A 86 47.80 7.76 4.51
CA ILE A 86 47.64 9.16 4.14
C ILE A 86 48.38 9.98 5.20
N LYS A 87 49.66 10.27 4.94
CA LYS A 87 50.40 11.27 5.72
C LYS A 87 49.73 12.62 5.45
N ALA A 88 49.17 13.25 6.49
CA ALA A 88 48.52 14.54 6.37
C ALA A 88 49.45 15.50 5.61
N MET A 89 48.98 16.03 4.48
CA MET A 89 49.71 17.08 3.77
C MET A 89 49.72 18.32 4.69
N PRO A 90 50.88 18.93 4.94
CA PRO A 90 50.92 20.21 5.60
C PRO A 90 50.24 21.23 4.68
N THR A 91 49.16 21.83 5.18
CA THR A 91 48.52 23.03 4.64
C THR A 91 49.48 24.22 4.64
#